data_AF-L0AYK4-F1
#
_entry.id   AF-L0AYK4-F1
#
_cell.length_a   1.000
_cell.length_b   1.000
_cell.length_c   1.000
_cell.angle_alpha   90.00
_cell.angle_beta   90.00
_cell.angle_gamma   90.00
#
_symmetry.space_group_name_H-M   'P 1'
#
loop_
_entity.id
_entity.type
_entity.pdbx_description
1 polymer ?
#
loop_
_entity_poly.entity_id
_entity_poly.type
_entity_poly.pdbx_seq_one_letter_code
_entity_poly.pdbx_strand_id
1 'polypeptide(L)'
;MAVPSSGVTIDINHNPDGDRPYTYGGNGNKDVQLVRTEDPPDSGFYRFKHTKNGSNGNAFHVEKVMSGGIQVPDLNQSENILYLAVWYYSGDKNHNQPLLIEIGDKHGTYKHYTTKESGSWTVIDKERPSPLEGEPLEQKLEYLNCEYHKTVSINLSHKNSETHKNGRYCCDKHNGDNREGKVTVTPGSVKGDSHIEYYKHDVNHNLIVSGIYYKDTQDKRKRIRITDLKNSVDGSVKFYTFYSNNGSKEPRLIYLDSTGQPNAKGWYQPNTTGDDNQPWTKFQDIPKEITPDNIGKGKNIKEEDSNKYLETLECKIYGTGGKCNEYRSSSSQLNVGGSGPSGPDGGPKGDESLSNPGPSGLQGPAGGGANAASGSEDDGVQGPGASTSPSGGGSNDPDGSASEAEPSPAGSYGKLEAKKEPDTHYVDSRKSNVSSTRVTTNHSQGIVPHSPLPTSLEPLVEPNSPTNAEAAAQIMKASVPTQGTPIGSPLSPPNSNSNTPTTPKIVVSVTTGILGTSALVCLAGFKLYNRYKGDPWVRQI
;
A
#
# COMPACT_ATOMS: atom_id res chain seq x y z
N MET A 1 -8.75 9.24 49.79
CA MET A 1 -8.83 9.20 48.31
C MET A 1 -7.40 9.09 47.80
N ALA A 2 -7.09 8.11 46.95
CA ALA A 2 -5.77 8.02 46.34
C ALA A 2 -5.56 9.24 45.44
N VAL A 3 -4.43 9.92 45.57
CA VAL A 3 -4.04 10.98 44.63
C VAL A 3 -4.00 10.35 43.24
N PRO A 4 -4.67 10.92 42.22
CA PRO A 4 -4.60 10.39 40.87
C PRO A 4 -3.12 10.30 40.46
N SER A 5 -2.72 9.15 39.92
CA SER A 5 -1.37 8.98 39.39
C SER A 5 -1.09 10.11 38.40
N SER A 6 0.04 10.80 38.56
CA SER A 6 0.48 11.82 37.60
C SER A 6 0.45 11.22 36.20
N GLY A 7 -0.33 11.82 35.30
CA GLY A 7 -0.39 11.35 33.92
C GLY A 7 0.88 11.70 33.15
N VAL A 8 0.99 11.15 31.94
CA VAL A 8 2.12 11.43 31.06
C VAL A 8 1.74 12.48 30.02
N THR A 9 2.70 13.33 29.68
CA THR A 9 2.58 14.23 28.52
C THR A 9 3.12 13.52 27.29
N ILE A 10 2.32 13.36 26.24
CA ILE A 10 2.76 12.83 24.94
C ILE A 10 3.03 13.99 24.01
N ASP A 11 4.25 14.07 23.45
CA ASP A 11 4.55 14.97 22.33
C ASP A 11 4.54 14.16 21.04
N ILE A 12 3.55 14.44 20.17
CA ILE A 12 3.41 13.70 18.90
C ILE A 12 4.45 14.14 17.87
N ASN A 13 5.02 15.35 17.97
CA ASN A 13 6.08 15.79 17.05
C ASN A 13 7.46 15.23 17.40
N HIS A 14 7.57 14.43 18.46
CA HIS A 14 8.85 13.85 18.84
C HIS A 14 9.32 12.83 17.81
N ASN A 15 10.46 13.10 17.18
CA ASN A 15 11.09 12.22 16.19
C ASN A 15 12.28 11.46 16.82
N PRO A 16 12.15 10.17 17.15
CA PRO A 16 13.26 9.42 17.70
C PRO A 16 14.31 9.17 16.61
N ASP A 17 15.58 9.18 17.00
CA ASP A 17 16.70 8.90 16.12
C ASP A 17 16.70 7.43 15.68
N GLY A 18 16.11 7.16 14.52
CA GLY A 18 16.03 5.84 13.91
C GLY A 18 14.93 4.94 14.48
N ASP A 19 15.13 3.63 14.34
CA ASP A 19 14.12 2.60 14.69
C ASP A 19 14.25 2.08 16.13
N ARG A 20 15.18 2.65 16.92
CA ARG A 20 15.37 2.22 18.30
C ARG A 20 14.23 2.76 19.16
N PRO A 21 13.65 1.92 20.05
CA PRO A 21 12.66 2.40 20.99
C PRO A 21 13.21 3.55 21.84
N TYR A 22 12.44 4.62 21.93
CA TYR A 22 12.74 5.78 22.77
C TYR A 22 11.83 5.77 23.99
N THR A 23 12.36 6.06 25.18
CA THR A 23 11.56 6.03 26.41
C THR A 23 11.56 7.39 27.09
N TYR A 24 10.39 7.86 27.50
CA TYR A 24 10.18 9.15 28.16
C TYR A 24 8.99 9.07 29.14
N GLY A 25 8.75 10.07 29.98
CA GLY A 25 7.64 10.06 30.96
C GLY A 25 8.03 10.47 32.37
N GLY A 26 7.05 10.48 33.28
CA GLY A 26 7.00 11.28 34.52
C GLY A 26 8.04 10.93 35.59
N ASN A 27 8.39 11.93 36.42
CA ASN A 27 9.24 11.85 37.62
C ASN A 27 10.50 10.95 37.53
N GLY A 28 11.09 10.82 36.33
CA GLY A 28 12.29 10.01 36.10
C GLY A 28 12.03 8.54 35.74
N ASN A 29 10.78 8.09 35.69
CA ASN A 29 10.42 6.67 35.53
C ASN A 29 10.31 6.17 34.08
N LYS A 30 10.49 7.03 33.07
CA LYS A 30 10.46 6.63 31.65
C LYS A 30 9.22 5.78 31.33
N ASP A 31 8.05 6.26 31.76
CA ASP A 31 6.79 5.49 31.79
C ASP A 31 6.24 5.11 30.41
N VAL A 32 6.71 5.77 29.34
CA VAL A 32 6.23 5.58 27.97
C VAL A 32 7.39 5.15 27.09
N GLN A 33 7.13 4.15 26.24
CA GLN A 33 7.97 3.73 25.13
C GLN A 33 7.34 4.21 23.82
N LEU A 34 8.13 4.89 23.00
CA LEU A 34 7.83 5.26 21.63
C LEU A 34 8.60 4.34 20.69
N VAL A 35 7.87 3.69 19.80
CA VAL A 35 8.44 2.85 18.73
C VAL A 35 8.04 3.43 17.39
N ARG A 36 9.04 3.66 16.54
CA ARG A 36 8.86 4.01 15.13
C ARG A 36 8.91 2.74 14.28
N THR A 37 7.90 2.55 13.43
CA THR A 37 7.83 1.45 12.46
C THR A 37 7.24 1.95 11.16
N GLU A 38 7.59 1.37 10.01
CA GLU A 38 6.82 1.60 8.79
C GLU A 38 5.53 0.76 8.83
N ASP A 39 4.36 1.41 8.73
CA ASP A 39 3.06 0.75 8.84
C ASP A 39 1.99 1.48 8.00
N PRO A 40 1.42 0.84 6.96
CA PRO A 40 1.71 -0.54 6.53
C PRO A 40 3.16 -0.70 6.05
N PRO A 41 3.71 -1.93 6.04
CA PRO A 41 5.06 -2.18 5.54
C PRO A 41 5.24 -1.64 4.12
N ASP A 42 6.34 -0.92 3.91
CA ASP A 42 6.79 -0.39 2.62
C ASP A 42 5.75 0.49 1.91
N SER A 43 4.99 1.20 2.73
CA SER A 43 3.96 2.14 2.33
C SER A 43 4.47 3.56 2.15
N GLY A 44 5.69 3.83 2.65
CA GLY A 44 6.17 5.19 2.84
C GLY A 44 5.44 5.91 3.98
N PHE A 45 4.78 5.20 4.90
CA PHE A 45 4.17 5.78 6.10
C PHE A 45 4.86 5.26 7.36
N TYR A 46 5.31 6.19 8.20
CA TYR A 46 5.85 5.85 9.51
C TYR A 46 4.78 5.97 10.59
N ARG A 47 4.64 4.91 11.39
CA ARG A 47 3.83 4.87 12.60
C ARG A 47 4.70 5.05 13.83
N PHE A 48 4.29 5.97 14.67
CA PHE A 48 4.89 6.35 15.94
C PHE A 48 3.95 5.88 17.04
N LYS A 49 4.26 4.74 17.65
CA LYS A 49 3.41 4.08 18.62
C LYS A 49 3.94 4.31 20.03
N HIS A 50 3.13 4.98 20.86
CA HIS A 50 3.36 5.28 22.26
C HIS A 50 2.65 4.25 23.14
N THR A 51 3.39 3.48 23.93
CA THR A 51 2.89 2.44 24.84
C THR A 51 3.50 2.59 26.23
N LYS A 52 2.91 1.98 27.26
CA LYS A 52 3.55 1.94 28.58
C LYS A 52 4.89 1.18 28.52
N ASN A 53 5.95 1.76 29.07
CA ASN A 53 7.28 1.14 29.09
C ASN A 53 7.32 -0.07 30.04
N GLY A 54 8.09 -1.09 29.68
CA GLY A 54 8.33 -2.29 30.50
C GLY A 54 7.10 -3.16 30.75
N SER A 55 5.98 -2.92 30.06
CA SER A 55 4.73 -3.66 30.26
C SER A 55 4.07 -3.97 28.92
N ASN A 56 3.94 -5.26 28.58
CA ASN A 56 3.21 -5.71 27.40
C ASN A 56 1.70 -5.44 27.54
N GLY A 57 1.25 -4.25 27.14
CA GLY A 57 -0.18 -3.93 27.03
C GLY A 57 -0.84 -3.40 28.31
N ASN A 58 -0.08 -2.89 29.28
CA ASN A 58 -0.70 -2.22 30.42
C ASN A 58 -1.17 -0.81 30.03
N ALA A 59 -2.36 -0.45 30.49
CA ALA A 59 -2.88 0.90 30.29
C ALA A 59 -2.10 1.95 31.10
N PHE A 60 -2.11 3.19 30.60
CA PHE A 60 -1.48 4.34 31.25
C PHE A 60 -2.33 5.61 31.06
N HIS A 61 -2.20 6.56 31.99
CA HIS A 61 -2.95 7.81 31.96
C HIS A 61 -2.20 8.86 31.15
N VAL A 62 -2.84 9.43 30.12
CA VAL A 62 -2.30 10.56 29.36
C VAL A 62 -2.90 11.85 29.90
N GLU A 63 -2.08 12.69 30.51
CA GLU A 63 -2.51 13.98 31.06
C GLU A 63 -2.80 14.99 29.94
N LYS A 64 -1.91 15.06 28.95
CA LYS A 64 -2.04 15.96 27.80
C LYS A 64 -1.26 15.46 26.60
N VAL A 65 -1.75 15.84 25.43
CA VAL A 65 -1.06 15.63 24.16
C VAL A 65 -0.59 16.98 23.63
N MET A 66 0.66 17.02 23.17
CA MET A 66 1.34 18.21 22.66
C MET A 66 1.72 17.99 21.19
N SER A 67 1.62 19.04 20.38
CA SER A 67 2.07 19.09 18.99
C SER A 67 2.88 20.38 18.80
N GLY A 68 4.17 20.26 18.50
CA GLY A 68 5.06 21.42 18.35
C GLY A 68 5.10 22.33 19.59
N GLY A 69 5.01 21.75 20.79
CA GLY A 69 4.97 22.50 22.06
C GLY A 69 3.62 23.13 22.41
N ILE A 70 2.58 22.95 21.58
CA ILE A 70 1.22 23.45 21.82
C ILE A 70 0.34 22.28 22.26
N GLN A 71 -0.49 22.48 23.29
CA GLN A 71 -1.44 21.45 23.71
C GLN A 71 -2.50 21.22 22.63
N VAL A 72 -2.88 19.96 22.43
CA VAL A 72 -3.95 19.54 21.52
C VAL A 72 -5.16 19.06 22.33
N PRO A 73 -6.13 19.95 22.67
CA PRO A 73 -7.21 19.61 23.59
C PRO A 73 -8.13 18.50 23.06
N ASP A 74 -8.28 18.40 21.74
CA ASP A 74 -9.09 17.39 21.06
C ASP A 74 -8.63 15.95 21.34
N LEU A 75 -7.38 15.80 21.78
CA LEU A 75 -6.73 14.51 22.07
C LEU A 75 -6.58 14.25 23.58
N ASN A 76 -7.10 15.11 24.45
CA ASN A 76 -7.08 14.88 25.89
C ASN A 76 -7.86 13.61 26.24
N GLN A 77 -7.28 12.76 27.08
CA GLN A 77 -7.87 11.48 27.48
C GLN A 77 -8.34 11.55 28.92
N SER A 78 -9.63 11.33 29.16
CA SER A 78 -10.18 11.18 30.51
C SER A 78 -9.88 9.81 31.12
N GLU A 79 -9.58 8.82 30.29
CA GLU A 79 -9.37 7.44 30.68
C GLU A 79 -7.94 6.97 30.40
N ASN A 80 -7.58 5.83 30.99
CA ASN A 80 -6.32 5.17 30.68
C ASN A 80 -6.40 4.51 29.32
N ILE A 81 -5.36 4.69 28.51
CA ILE A 81 -5.25 4.13 27.17
C ILE A 81 -4.21 3.02 27.14
N LEU A 82 -4.35 2.08 26.19
CA LEU A 82 -3.34 1.06 25.92
C LEU A 82 -2.20 1.64 25.08
N TYR A 83 -2.54 2.44 24.07
CA TYR A 83 -1.58 3.11 23.22
C TYR A 83 -2.16 4.33 22.52
N LEU A 84 -1.26 5.20 22.05
CA LEU A 84 -1.52 6.24 21.07
C LEU A 84 -0.59 6.00 19.89
N ALA A 85 -1.11 5.94 18.67
CA ALA A 85 -0.33 5.78 17.45
C ALA A 85 -0.53 6.98 16.52
N VAL A 86 0.55 7.47 15.92
CA VAL A 86 0.54 8.60 14.98
C VAL A 86 1.18 8.18 13.68
N TRP A 87 0.55 8.45 12.55
CA TRP A 87 1.09 8.16 11.23
C TRP A 87 1.58 9.43 10.53
N TYR A 88 2.75 9.33 9.92
CA TYR A 88 3.40 10.38 9.15
C TYR A 88 3.74 9.90 7.75
N TYR A 89 3.72 10.82 6.79
CA TYR A 89 4.34 10.57 5.49
C TYR A 89 5.86 10.57 5.61
N SER A 90 6.53 9.52 5.14
CA SER A 90 7.99 9.39 5.18
C SER A 90 8.74 10.46 4.38
N GLY A 91 8.08 11.11 3.41
CA GLY A 91 8.66 12.25 2.69
C GLY A 91 8.67 13.54 3.51
N ASP A 92 7.85 13.64 4.57
CA ASP A 92 7.95 14.71 5.56
C ASP A 92 9.04 14.37 6.59
N LYS A 93 10.29 14.74 6.27
CA LYS A 93 11.47 14.40 7.06
C LYS A 93 11.41 14.87 8.52
N ASN A 94 10.65 15.93 8.78
CA ASN A 94 10.53 16.52 10.10
C ASN A 94 9.30 16.02 10.86
N HIS A 95 8.43 15.24 10.21
CA HIS A 95 7.18 14.76 10.77
C HIS A 95 6.35 15.91 11.37
N ASN A 96 6.29 17.03 10.64
CA ASN A 96 5.58 18.23 11.06
C ASN A 96 4.08 18.10 10.85
N GLN A 97 3.65 17.26 9.90
CA GLN A 97 2.25 17.07 9.55
C GLN A 97 1.81 15.62 9.82
N PRO A 98 1.30 15.30 11.03
CA PRO A 98 0.72 13.99 11.29
C PRO A 98 -0.54 13.80 10.45
N LEU A 99 -0.71 12.64 9.83
CA LEU A 99 -1.84 12.33 8.96
C LEU A 99 -3.03 11.80 9.78
N LEU A 100 -2.76 10.79 10.59
CA LEU A 100 -3.75 10.02 11.34
C LEU A 100 -3.25 9.79 12.77
N ILE A 101 -4.17 9.86 13.73
CA ILE A 101 -3.95 9.39 15.09
C ILE A 101 -4.97 8.31 15.41
N GLU A 102 -4.51 7.25 16.06
CA GLU A 102 -5.34 6.19 16.63
C GLU A 102 -5.06 6.11 18.14
N ILE A 103 -6.14 6.07 18.92
CA ILE A 103 -6.07 5.88 20.37
C ILE A 103 -6.83 4.60 20.70
N GLY A 104 -6.11 3.61 21.21
CA GLY A 104 -6.68 2.35 21.67
C GLY A 104 -6.89 2.37 23.18
N ASP A 105 -8.12 2.17 23.64
CA ASP A 105 -8.45 2.12 25.06
C ASP A 105 -8.31 0.70 25.66
N LYS A 106 -8.44 0.59 26.98
CA LYS A 106 -8.39 -0.70 27.70
C LYS A 106 -9.56 -1.64 27.41
N HIS A 107 -10.63 -1.13 26.81
CA HIS A 107 -11.85 -1.87 26.47
C HIS A 107 -11.80 -2.43 25.05
N GLY A 108 -10.72 -2.18 24.30
CA GLY A 108 -10.60 -2.58 22.92
C GLY A 108 -11.42 -1.71 21.97
N THR A 109 -11.76 -0.48 22.36
CA THR A 109 -12.30 0.52 21.46
C THR A 109 -11.21 1.43 20.91
N TYR A 110 -11.43 1.91 19.70
CA TYR A 110 -10.47 2.71 18.96
C TYR A 110 -11.11 4.03 18.53
N LYS A 111 -10.38 5.13 18.76
CA LYS A 111 -10.74 6.47 18.31
C LYS A 111 -9.74 6.95 17.28
N HIS A 112 -10.25 7.44 16.14
CA HIS A 112 -9.42 7.88 15.02
C HIS A 112 -9.59 9.38 14.77
N TYR A 113 -8.47 10.07 14.66
CA TYR A 113 -8.41 11.51 14.42
C TYR A 113 -7.61 11.81 13.16
N THR A 114 -8.09 12.75 12.37
CA THR A 114 -7.33 13.32 11.24
C THR A 114 -7.00 14.77 11.47
N THR A 115 -5.81 15.15 11.00
CA THR A 115 -5.41 16.54 10.98
C THR A 115 -6.26 17.32 9.98
N LYS A 116 -6.55 18.59 10.27
CA LYS A 116 -7.05 19.59 9.32
C LYS A 116 -5.89 20.47 8.88
N GLU A 117 -6.07 21.22 7.78
CA GLU A 117 -5.09 22.20 7.30
C GLU A 117 -4.66 23.24 8.35
N SER A 118 -5.48 23.50 9.38
CA SER A 118 -5.19 24.43 10.48
C SER A 118 -4.49 23.81 11.69
N GLY A 119 -4.11 22.53 11.65
CA GLY A 119 -3.56 21.81 12.81
C GLY A 119 -4.61 21.42 13.86
N SER A 120 -5.89 21.67 13.59
CA SER A 120 -7.01 21.16 14.40
C SER A 120 -7.35 19.72 14.02
N TRP A 121 -8.01 18.98 14.92
CA TRP A 121 -8.29 17.56 14.72
C TRP A 121 -9.77 17.31 14.45
N THR A 122 -10.05 16.24 13.71
CA THR A 122 -11.42 15.78 13.46
C THR A 122 -11.50 14.30 13.75
N VAL A 123 -12.45 13.95 14.62
CA VAL A 123 -12.84 12.56 14.86
C VAL A 123 -13.48 12.02 13.57
N ILE A 124 -12.92 10.95 13.02
CA ILE A 124 -13.45 10.32 11.80
C ILE A 124 -14.58 9.36 12.17
N ASP A 125 -14.32 8.51 13.16
CA ASP A 125 -15.23 7.51 13.68
C ASP A 125 -15.27 7.68 15.19
N LYS A 126 -16.48 7.86 15.75
CA LYS A 126 -16.61 8.16 17.18
C LYS A 126 -15.98 7.06 18.03
N GLU A 127 -16.27 5.80 17.72
CA GLU A 127 -15.67 4.61 18.34
C GLU A 127 -15.80 3.42 17.38
N ARG A 128 -14.73 2.63 17.21
CA ARG A 128 -14.74 1.37 16.44
C ARG A 128 -14.39 0.20 17.34
N PRO A 129 -14.95 -1.00 17.09
CA PRO A 129 -14.58 -2.23 17.80
C PRO A 129 -13.25 -2.82 17.32
N SER A 130 -12.67 -2.29 16.24
CA SER A 130 -11.43 -2.81 15.63
C SER A 130 -10.50 -1.67 15.22
N PRO A 131 -9.17 -1.87 15.31
CA PRO A 131 -8.20 -0.90 14.82
C PRO A 131 -8.30 -0.77 13.29
N LEU A 132 -7.80 0.35 12.76
CA LEU A 132 -7.61 0.49 11.33
C LEU A 132 -6.33 -0.24 10.94
N GLU A 133 -6.45 -1.32 10.19
CA GLU A 133 -5.31 -2.13 9.74
C GLU A 133 -5.42 -2.45 8.24
N GLY A 134 -4.32 -2.89 7.64
CA GLY A 134 -4.28 -3.39 6.26
C GLY A 134 -4.68 -2.35 5.21
N GLU A 135 -5.44 -2.77 4.20
CA GLU A 135 -5.86 -1.92 3.08
C GLU A 135 -6.73 -0.72 3.51
N PRO A 136 -7.72 -0.85 4.43
CA PRO A 136 -8.47 0.31 4.92
C PRO A 136 -7.60 1.40 5.55
N LEU A 137 -6.60 1.03 6.36
CA LEU A 137 -5.64 1.98 6.92
C LEU A 137 -4.83 2.64 5.80
N GLU A 138 -4.29 1.85 4.88
CA GLU A 138 -3.47 2.35 3.79
C GLU A 138 -4.23 3.35 2.92
N GLN A 139 -5.42 2.99 2.44
CA GLN A 139 -6.25 3.87 1.61
C GLN A 139 -6.53 5.19 2.33
N LYS A 140 -6.77 5.15 3.65
CA LYS A 140 -6.99 6.36 4.44
C LYS A 140 -5.73 7.23 4.49
N LEU A 141 -4.55 6.64 4.71
CA LEU A 141 -3.28 7.35 4.71
C LEU A 141 -2.95 7.95 3.34
N GLU A 142 -3.18 7.23 2.25
CA GLU A 142 -2.99 7.71 0.89
C GLU A 142 -3.88 8.89 0.54
N TYR A 143 -5.14 8.81 0.96
CA TYR A 143 -6.08 9.92 0.82
C TYR A 143 -5.57 11.18 1.53
N LEU A 144 -5.14 11.04 2.79
CA LEU A 144 -4.64 12.17 3.60
C LEU A 144 -3.32 12.71 3.02
N ASN A 145 -2.45 11.82 2.54
CA ASN A 145 -1.18 12.19 1.92
C ASN A 145 -1.40 12.94 0.59
N CYS A 146 -2.42 12.55 -0.18
CA CYS A 146 -2.83 13.25 -1.39
C CYS A 146 -3.38 14.64 -1.09
N GLU A 147 -4.15 14.77 -0.01
CA GLU A 147 -4.73 16.03 0.45
C GLU A 147 -3.65 16.99 0.96
N TYR A 148 -2.78 16.55 1.87
CA TYR A 148 -1.86 17.45 2.59
C TYR A 148 -0.47 17.58 1.97
N HIS A 149 0.03 16.54 1.29
CA HIS A 149 1.39 16.55 0.73
C HIS A 149 1.43 16.56 -0.80
N LYS A 150 0.28 16.75 -1.47
CA LYS A 150 0.17 16.74 -2.93
C LYS A 150 0.80 15.50 -3.57
N THR A 151 0.73 14.37 -2.86
CA THR A 151 1.20 13.08 -3.38
C THR A 151 0.09 12.35 -4.14
N VAL A 152 0.45 11.33 -4.90
CA VAL A 152 -0.49 10.41 -5.55
C VAL A 152 -0.02 8.98 -5.44
N SER A 153 -0.94 8.09 -5.10
CA SER A 153 -0.76 6.65 -5.25
C SER A 153 -1.34 6.20 -6.58
N ILE A 154 -0.56 5.44 -7.34
CA ILE A 154 -0.93 5.02 -8.69
C ILE A 154 -1.51 3.62 -8.65
N ASN A 155 -2.77 3.52 -9.05
CA ASN A 155 -3.47 2.26 -9.19
C ASN A 155 -3.38 1.76 -10.64
N LEU A 156 -2.53 0.75 -10.86
CA LEU A 156 -2.28 0.11 -12.13
C LEU A 156 -3.18 -1.11 -12.37
N SER A 157 -4.22 -1.34 -11.57
CA SER A 157 -5.19 -2.43 -11.82
C SER A 157 -5.88 -2.23 -13.16
N HIS A 158 -6.05 -3.30 -13.95
CA HIS A 158 -6.72 -3.22 -15.25
C HIS A 158 -8.12 -2.60 -15.15
N LYS A 159 -8.91 -3.00 -14.13
CA LYS A 159 -10.24 -2.42 -13.87
C LYS A 159 -10.17 -0.90 -13.68
N ASN A 160 -9.19 -0.42 -12.92
CA ASN A 160 -9.00 1.02 -12.70
C ASN A 160 -8.63 1.76 -13.98
N SER A 161 -7.73 1.17 -14.78
CA SER A 161 -7.29 1.73 -16.06
C SER A 161 -8.42 1.81 -17.09
N GLU A 162 -9.27 0.79 -17.15
CA GLU A 162 -10.47 0.76 -17.98
C GLU A 162 -11.51 1.80 -17.56
N THR A 163 -11.81 1.88 -16.26
CA THR A 163 -12.77 2.86 -15.72
C THR A 163 -12.36 4.29 -16.06
N HIS A 164 -11.06 4.58 -16.04
CA HIS A 164 -10.54 5.92 -16.25
C HIS A 164 -9.94 6.13 -17.64
N LYS A 165 -10.20 5.25 -18.62
CA LYS A 165 -9.66 5.42 -19.97
C LYS A 165 -10.09 6.75 -20.57
N ASN A 166 -9.11 7.53 -21.05
CA ASN A 166 -9.30 8.91 -21.52
C ASN A 166 -9.82 9.88 -20.43
N GLY A 167 -9.69 9.49 -19.16
CA GLY A 167 -10.12 10.25 -18.00
C GLY A 167 -8.95 10.46 -17.04
N ARG A 168 -9.31 10.82 -15.81
CA ARG A 168 -8.34 11.06 -14.73
C ARG A 168 -8.82 10.45 -13.44
N TYR A 169 -7.90 10.11 -12.54
CA TYR A 169 -8.22 9.68 -11.18
C TYR A 169 -7.25 10.27 -10.16
N CYS A 170 -7.59 10.16 -8.88
CA CYS A 170 -6.71 10.52 -7.78
C CYS A 170 -7.18 9.86 -6.47
N CYS A 171 -8.00 10.56 -5.68
CA CYS A 171 -8.64 10.08 -4.46
C CYS A 171 -10.10 10.52 -4.44
N ASP A 172 -10.94 9.95 -3.57
CA ASP A 172 -12.40 10.13 -3.60
C ASP A 172 -12.88 11.57 -3.50
N LYS A 173 -12.11 12.43 -2.80
CA LYS A 173 -12.37 13.87 -2.76
C LYS A 173 -12.25 14.52 -4.14
N HIS A 174 -11.65 13.88 -5.14
CA HIS A 174 -11.47 14.43 -6.48
C HIS A 174 -12.40 13.78 -7.51
N ASN A 175 -13.38 12.96 -7.08
CA ASN A 175 -14.31 12.25 -7.97
C ASN A 175 -15.58 13.07 -8.34
N GLY A 176 -15.52 14.41 -8.36
CA GLY A 176 -16.67 15.28 -8.68
C GLY A 176 -16.50 16.03 -10.02
N ASP A 177 -17.61 16.50 -10.60
CA ASP A 177 -17.78 16.96 -12.00
C ASP A 177 -16.80 18.02 -12.53
N ASN A 178 -16.00 18.67 -11.68
CA ASN A 178 -15.02 19.68 -12.08
C ASN A 178 -13.64 19.49 -11.44
N ARG A 179 -13.37 18.36 -10.79
CA ARG A 179 -12.10 18.16 -10.07
C ARG A 179 -11.04 17.56 -10.98
N GLU A 180 -9.90 18.21 -11.02
CA GLU A 180 -8.72 17.81 -11.76
C GLU A 180 -8.14 16.54 -11.15
N GLY A 181 -8.56 15.37 -11.65
CA GLY A 181 -7.84 14.13 -11.36
C GLY A 181 -6.35 14.33 -11.66
N LYS A 182 -5.51 13.83 -10.77
CA LYS A 182 -4.06 14.07 -10.75
C LYS A 182 -3.28 13.09 -11.62
N VAL A 183 -3.88 11.93 -11.91
CA VAL A 183 -3.33 10.90 -12.78
C VAL A 183 -4.20 10.83 -14.03
N THR A 184 -3.64 11.11 -15.20
CA THR A 184 -4.34 10.97 -16.49
C THR A 184 -4.12 9.57 -17.03
N VAL A 185 -5.18 8.92 -17.52
CA VAL A 185 -5.07 7.59 -18.13
C VAL A 185 -5.38 7.67 -19.61
N THR A 186 -4.45 7.24 -20.45
CA THR A 186 -4.62 7.19 -21.91
C THR A 186 -4.39 5.76 -22.39
N PRO A 187 -5.35 5.12 -23.07
CA PRO A 187 -5.09 3.85 -23.73
C PRO A 187 -4.14 4.06 -24.90
N GLY A 188 -3.30 3.08 -25.17
CA GLY A 188 -2.40 3.07 -26.31
C GLY A 188 -2.16 1.67 -26.80
N SER A 189 -1.47 1.56 -27.93
CA SER A 189 -1.08 0.28 -28.48
C SER A 189 0.25 0.37 -29.18
N VAL A 190 0.99 -0.72 -29.06
CA VAL A 190 2.19 -0.97 -29.83
C VAL A 190 1.78 -1.75 -31.09
N LYS A 191 2.18 -1.26 -32.27
CA LYS A 191 1.83 -1.89 -33.55
C LYS A 191 2.89 -2.93 -33.93
N GLY A 192 2.50 -4.20 -33.94
CA GLY A 192 3.19 -5.31 -34.58
C GLY A 192 2.21 -6.17 -35.39
N ASP A 193 2.54 -7.44 -35.61
CA ASP A 193 1.61 -8.43 -36.15
C ASP A 193 0.43 -8.66 -35.19
N SER A 194 0.69 -8.59 -33.88
CA SER A 194 -0.35 -8.55 -32.85
C SER A 194 -0.56 -7.13 -32.31
N HIS A 195 -1.79 -6.87 -31.86
CA HIS A 195 -2.15 -5.61 -31.23
C HIS A 195 -1.91 -5.70 -29.72
N ILE A 196 -0.78 -5.12 -29.26
CA ILE A 196 -0.45 -5.10 -27.84
C ILE A 196 -0.95 -3.80 -27.21
N GLU A 197 -2.06 -3.90 -26.47
CA GLU A 197 -2.66 -2.78 -25.76
C GLU A 197 -1.90 -2.45 -24.45
N TYR A 198 -1.85 -1.17 -24.13
CA TYR A 198 -1.35 -0.67 -22.84
C TYR A 198 -2.20 0.49 -22.33
N TYR A 199 -2.07 0.78 -21.05
CA TYR A 199 -2.61 1.98 -20.43
C TYR A 199 -1.47 2.85 -19.92
N LYS A 200 -1.42 4.09 -20.37
CA LYS A 200 -0.48 5.10 -19.91
C LYS A 200 -1.09 5.88 -18.76
N HIS A 201 -0.53 5.74 -17.57
CA HIS A 201 -0.82 6.56 -16.40
C HIS A 201 0.20 7.69 -16.31
N ASP A 202 -0.23 8.91 -16.57
CA ASP A 202 0.60 10.11 -16.62
C ASP A 202 0.34 10.96 -15.37
N VAL A 203 1.38 11.15 -14.55
CA VAL A 203 1.38 12.04 -13.40
C VAL A 203 2.03 13.36 -13.81
N ASN A 204 1.25 14.43 -13.73
CA ASN A 204 1.66 15.77 -14.10
C ASN A 204 2.86 16.25 -13.27
N HIS A 205 3.56 17.25 -13.82
CA HIS A 205 4.68 17.91 -13.13
C HIS A 205 4.19 18.50 -11.81
N ASN A 206 5.04 18.48 -10.78
CA ASN A 206 4.79 18.97 -9.41
C ASN A 206 4.01 18.05 -8.47
N LEU A 207 3.75 16.80 -8.87
CA LEU A 207 3.16 15.79 -8.00
C LEU A 207 4.18 14.71 -7.66
N ILE A 208 4.11 14.23 -6.41
CA ILE A 208 4.99 13.18 -5.91
C ILE A 208 4.26 11.84 -6.00
N VAL A 209 4.85 10.85 -6.64
CA VAL A 209 4.35 9.48 -6.58
C VAL A 209 4.74 8.89 -5.23
N SER A 210 3.76 8.65 -4.36
CA SER A 210 3.98 8.10 -3.00
C SER A 210 3.93 6.57 -2.98
N GLY A 211 3.27 5.95 -3.97
CA GLY A 211 3.15 4.51 -4.07
C GLY A 211 2.59 4.07 -5.41
N ILE A 212 2.84 2.80 -5.75
CA ILE A 212 2.30 2.15 -6.94
C ILE A 212 1.74 0.80 -6.50
N TYR A 213 0.56 0.45 -6.98
CA TYR A 213 -0.05 -0.83 -6.67
C TYR A 213 -0.96 -1.30 -7.80
N TYR A 214 -1.36 -2.56 -7.73
CA TYR A 214 -2.49 -3.10 -8.47
C TYR A 214 -3.31 -4.01 -7.57
N LYS A 215 -4.53 -4.34 -7.98
CA LYS A 215 -5.38 -5.34 -7.37
C LYS A 215 -5.37 -6.58 -8.24
N ASP A 216 -5.14 -7.73 -7.61
CA ASP A 216 -5.18 -9.02 -8.28
C ASP A 216 -6.62 -9.46 -8.56
N THR A 217 -6.77 -10.67 -9.10
CA THR A 217 -8.08 -11.26 -9.41
C THR A 217 -8.98 -11.48 -8.19
N GLN A 218 -8.42 -11.44 -6.97
CA GLN A 218 -9.15 -11.57 -5.69
C GLN A 218 -9.45 -10.20 -5.07
N ASP A 219 -9.24 -9.11 -5.81
CA ASP A 219 -9.29 -7.72 -5.35
C ASP A 219 -8.26 -7.40 -4.24
N LYS A 220 -7.27 -8.29 -4.03
CA LYS A 220 -6.21 -8.09 -3.05
C LYS A 220 -5.20 -7.11 -3.62
N ARG A 221 -4.92 -6.06 -2.84
CA ARG A 221 -3.92 -5.05 -3.14
C ARG A 221 -2.49 -5.64 -3.12
N LYS A 222 -1.72 -5.38 -4.18
CA LYS A 222 -0.31 -5.77 -4.38
C LYS A 222 0.52 -4.53 -4.65
N ARG A 223 1.53 -4.28 -3.82
CA ARG A 223 2.45 -3.15 -4.02
C ARG A 223 3.41 -3.44 -5.16
N ILE A 224 3.71 -2.42 -5.96
CA ILE A 224 4.76 -2.46 -6.98
C ILE A 224 5.90 -1.60 -6.45
N ARG A 225 7.09 -2.21 -6.25
CA ARG A 225 8.29 -1.46 -5.89
C ARG A 225 9.27 -1.44 -7.03
N ILE A 226 9.77 -0.26 -7.34
CA ILE A 226 10.85 -0.04 -8.29
C ILE A 226 11.99 0.58 -7.49
N THR A 227 13.04 -0.18 -7.23
CA THR A 227 14.13 0.20 -6.30
C THR A 227 14.76 1.56 -6.63
N ASP A 228 14.84 1.87 -7.92
CA ASP A 228 15.46 3.11 -8.40
C ASP A 228 14.49 4.31 -8.39
N LEU A 229 13.20 4.10 -8.14
CA LEU A 229 12.18 5.14 -8.05
C LEU A 229 12.00 5.58 -6.59
N LYS A 230 12.63 6.68 -6.22
CA LYS A 230 12.51 7.32 -4.91
C LYS A 230 11.25 8.19 -4.81
N ASN A 231 10.70 8.35 -3.62
CA ASN A 231 9.48 9.14 -3.34
C ASN A 231 9.67 10.67 -3.45
N SER A 232 10.59 11.17 -4.28
CA SER A 232 10.92 12.60 -4.27
C SER A 232 11.47 13.03 -5.62
N VAL A 233 10.59 13.44 -6.53
CA VAL A 233 11.08 14.03 -7.78
C VAL A 233 10.15 15.05 -8.36
N ASP A 234 10.75 16.21 -8.56
CA ASP A 234 10.42 17.15 -9.60
C ASP A 234 10.44 16.42 -10.96
N GLY A 235 9.32 16.44 -11.68
CA GLY A 235 9.22 15.90 -13.02
C GLY A 235 7.89 15.24 -13.33
N SER A 236 7.73 14.81 -14.59
CA SER A 236 6.65 13.91 -14.98
C SER A 236 7.07 12.47 -14.70
N VAL A 237 6.10 11.67 -14.27
CA VAL A 237 6.24 10.22 -14.16
C VAL A 237 5.13 9.57 -14.96
N LYS A 238 5.49 8.70 -15.90
CA LYS A 238 4.55 7.96 -16.75
C LYS A 238 4.77 6.47 -16.59
N PHE A 239 3.69 5.74 -16.36
CA PHE A 239 3.67 4.28 -16.32
C PHE A 239 2.88 3.77 -17.51
N TYR A 240 3.49 2.94 -18.33
CA TYR A 240 2.84 2.25 -19.43
C TYR A 240 2.66 0.80 -19.01
N THR A 241 1.43 0.43 -18.70
CA THR A 241 1.12 -0.88 -18.11
C THR A 241 0.53 -1.81 -19.15
N PHE A 242 1.14 -2.99 -19.26
CA PHE A 242 0.73 -4.07 -20.14
C PHE A 242 0.16 -5.22 -19.29
N TYR A 243 -0.98 -5.75 -19.72
CA TYR A 243 -1.76 -6.70 -18.93
C TYR A 243 -1.82 -8.06 -19.60
N SER A 244 -1.84 -9.13 -18.80
CA SER A 244 -2.03 -10.48 -19.33
C SER A 244 -3.35 -10.63 -20.08
N ASN A 245 -3.36 -11.40 -21.18
CA ASN A 245 -4.58 -11.75 -21.90
C ASN A 245 -5.28 -13.02 -21.38
N ASN A 246 -4.66 -13.77 -20.47
CA ASN A 246 -5.14 -15.06 -19.96
C ASN A 246 -6.30 -14.96 -18.93
N GLY A 247 -7.07 -13.87 -18.96
CA GLY A 247 -8.19 -13.64 -18.04
C GLY A 247 -7.82 -13.04 -16.69
N SER A 248 -6.58 -13.21 -16.18
CA SER A 248 -6.19 -12.61 -14.89
C SER A 248 -6.15 -11.08 -14.93
N LYS A 249 -5.86 -10.51 -16.11
CA LYS A 249 -5.74 -9.05 -16.33
C LYS A 249 -4.78 -8.38 -15.34
N GLU A 250 -3.80 -9.12 -14.84
CA GLU A 250 -2.75 -8.60 -13.98
C GLU A 250 -1.67 -7.91 -14.81
N PRO A 251 -1.04 -6.83 -14.31
CA PRO A 251 0.13 -6.24 -14.93
C PRO A 251 1.26 -7.27 -15.11
N ARG A 252 1.74 -7.45 -16.34
CA ARG A 252 2.85 -8.36 -16.67
C ARG A 252 4.13 -7.61 -16.97
N LEU A 253 4.01 -6.38 -17.47
CA LEU A 253 5.13 -5.55 -17.84
C LEU A 253 4.76 -4.09 -17.66
N ILE A 254 5.70 -3.30 -17.17
CA ILE A 254 5.56 -1.85 -17.00
C ILE A 254 6.75 -1.19 -17.65
N TYR A 255 6.52 -0.17 -18.47
CA TYR A 255 7.57 0.78 -18.83
C TYR A 255 7.40 2.06 -18.01
N LEU A 256 8.44 2.44 -17.29
CA LEU A 256 8.50 3.67 -16.49
C LEU A 256 9.30 4.73 -17.24
N ASP A 257 8.67 5.87 -17.50
CA ASP A 257 9.33 7.07 -18.02
C ASP A 257 9.27 8.18 -16.96
N SER A 258 10.41 8.48 -16.34
CA SER A 258 10.53 9.54 -15.35
C SER A 258 11.54 10.58 -15.82
N THR A 259 11.14 11.85 -15.84
CA THR A 259 12.06 12.95 -16.20
C THR A 259 12.97 13.34 -15.03
N GLY A 260 12.52 13.14 -13.79
CA GLY A 260 13.30 13.45 -12.60
C GLY A 260 14.23 12.31 -12.16
N GLN A 261 13.89 11.05 -12.48
CA GLN A 261 14.68 9.87 -12.09
C GLN A 261 15.09 9.06 -13.31
N PRO A 262 16.08 9.53 -14.10
CA PRO A 262 16.52 8.83 -15.30
C PRO A 262 17.07 7.42 -15.01
N ASN A 263 17.55 7.16 -13.79
CA ASN A 263 18.01 5.83 -13.38
C ASN A 263 16.85 4.84 -13.18
N ALA A 264 15.66 5.34 -12.83
CA ALA A 264 14.44 4.56 -12.71
C ALA A 264 13.78 4.28 -14.07
N LYS A 265 14.16 5.00 -15.12
CA LYS A 265 13.59 4.82 -16.46
C LYS A 265 13.90 3.44 -17.03
N GLY A 266 12.91 2.77 -17.59
CA GLY A 266 13.07 1.49 -18.28
C GLY A 266 11.90 0.52 -18.12
N TRP A 267 12.10 -0.70 -18.59
CA TRP A 267 11.14 -1.80 -18.50
C TRP A 267 11.28 -2.56 -17.18
N TYR A 268 10.15 -2.95 -16.60
CA TYR A 268 10.05 -3.68 -15.34
C TYR A 268 9.04 -4.82 -15.46
N GLN A 269 9.37 -5.94 -14.83
CA GLN A 269 8.50 -7.11 -14.74
C GLN A 269 8.36 -7.56 -13.28
N PRO A 270 7.26 -8.26 -12.93
CA PRO A 270 7.11 -8.87 -11.62
C PRO A 270 8.30 -9.80 -11.33
N ASN A 271 8.76 -9.83 -10.09
CA ASN A 271 9.73 -10.84 -9.66
C ASN A 271 9.05 -12.21 -9.60
N THR A 272 9.58 -13.20 -10.32
CA THR A 272 9.01 -14.55 -10.40
C THR A 272 9.35 -15.43 -9.20
N THR A 273 10.29 -15.01 -8.35
CA THR A 273 10.86 -15.88 -7.30
C THR A 273 10.40 -15.56 -5.89
N GLY A 274 9.46 -14.62 -5.68
CA GLY A 274 9.10 -14.24 -4.31
C GLY A 274 7.65 -13.85 -4.09
N ASP A 275 7.42 -13.38 -2.87
CA ASP A 275 6.12 -13.01 -2.35
C ASP A 275 5.51 -11.77 -3.04
N ASP A 276 4.25 -11.51 -2.73
CA ASP A 276 3.44 -10.39 -3.23
C ASP A 276 4.07 -9.00 -3.06
N ASN A 277 5.14 -8.89 -2.27
CA ASN A 277 5.81 -7.66 -1.88
C ASN A 277 7.21 -7.50 -2.49
N GLN A 278 7.66 -8.44 -3.33
CA GLN A 278 8.97 -8.33 -3.94
C GLN A 278 9.09 -7.11 -4.86
N PRO A 279 10.27 -6.46 -4.88
CA PRO A 279 10.55 -5.46 -5.89
C PRO A 279 10.43 -6.01 -7.30
N TRP A 280 9.80 -5.22 -8.16
CA TRP A 280 9.81 -5.48 -9.59
C TRP A 280 11.22 -5.33 -10.13
N THR A 281 11.61 -6.23 -11.02
CA THR A 281 12.97 -6.29 -11.54
C THR A 281 13.04 -5.63 -12.91
N LYS A 282 14.18 -4.99 -13.20
CA LYS A 282 14.44 -4.43 -14.53
C LYS A 282 14.40 -5.55 -15.57
N PHE A 283 13.62 -5.34 -16.62
CA PHE A 283 13.54 -6.23 -17.76
C PHE A 283 14.58 -5.80 -18.80
N GLN A 284 15.62 -6.62 -18.99
CA GLN A 284 16.81 -6.25 -19.76
C GLN A 284 16.75 -6.65 -21.25
N ASP A 285 15.79 -7.49 -21.64
CA ASP A 285 15.69 -8.00 -23.02
C ASP A 285 15.27 -6.89 -24.01
N ILE A 286 14.73 -5.78 -23.50
CA ILE A 286 14.39 -4.59 -24.29
C ILE A 286 15.23 -3.41 -23.77
N PRO A 287 16.01 -2.73 -24.63
CA PRO A 287 16.78 -1.55 -24.23
C PRO A 287 15.88 -0.45 -23.65
N LYS A 288 16.36 0.27 -22.65
CA LYS A 288 15.61 1.33 -21.97
C LYS A 288 15.25 2.52 -22.87
N GLU A 289 15.95 2.68 -24.00
CA GLU A 289 15.70 3.70 -25.02
C GLU A 289 14.48 3.36 -25.89
N ILE A 290 14.09 2.09 -25.94
CA ILE A 290 12.89 1.61 -26.63
C ILE A 290 11.71 1.82 -25.69
N THR A 291 10.78 2.67 -26.11
CA THR A 291 9.58 3.04 -25.37
C THR A 291 8.34 2.51 -26.09
N PRO A 292 7.19 2.37 -25.41
CA PRO A 292 5.93 2.01 -26.05
C PRO A 292 5.52 2.93 -27.21
N ASP A 293 5.96 4.20 -27.19
CA ASP A 293 5.61 5.17 -28.23
C ASP A 293 6.51 5.06 -29.47
N ASN A 294 7.74 4.52 -29.34
CA ASN A 294 8.73 4.44 -30.43
C ASN A 294 8.97 3.02 -30.97
N ILE A 295 8.56 1.98 -30.24
CA ILE A 295 8.61 0.60 -30.71
C ILE A 295 7.72 0.46 -31.96
N GLY A 296 8.29 -0.02 -33.06
CA GLY A 296 7.64 -0.09 -34.37
C GLY A 296 7.59 1.23 -35.17
N LYS A 297 8.08 2.36 -34.65
CA LYS A 297 8.01 3.68 -35.33
C LYS A 297 9.33 4.43 -35.42
N GLY A 298 10.37 3.97 -34.73
CA GLY A 298 11.65 4.67 -34.64
C GLY A 298 12.44 4.62 -35.95
N LYS A 299 12.72 5.77 -36.55
CA LYS A 299 13.64 5.90 -37.71
C LYS A 299 15.06 5.35 -37.43
N ASN A 300 15.40 5.17 -36.17
CA ASN A 300 16.74 4.79 -35.71
C ASN A 300 16.82 3.33 -35.25
N ILE A 301 15.71 2.58 -35.26
CA ILE A 301 15.68 1.16 -34.89
C ILE A 301 15.54 0.39 -36.20
N LYS A 302 16.43 -0.57 -36.46
CA LYS A 302 16.28 -1.45 -37.62
C LYS A 302 14.98 -2.22 -37.48
N GLU A 303 14.25 -2.40 -38.57
CA GLU A 303 12.97 -3.10 -38.57
C GLU A 303 13.07 -4.49 -37.93
N GLU A 304 14.16 -5.21 -38.19
CA GLU A 304 14.49 -6.50 -37.57
C GLU A 304 14.58 -6.43 -36.04
N ASP A 305 15.23 -5.40 -35.48
CA ASP A 305 15.34 -5.19 -34.04
C ASP A 305 13.96 -4.86 -33.43
N SER A 306 13.16 -4.06 -34.15
CA SER A 306 11.81 -3.72 -33.71
C SER A 306 10.92 -4.97 -33.62
N ASN A 307 10.95 -5.83 -34.63
CA ASN A 307 10.18 -7.09 -34.65
C ASN A 307 10.62 -8.01 -33.50
N LYS A 308 11.93 -8.11 -33.24
CA LYS A 308 12.45 -8.86 -32.10
C LYS A 308 11.92 -8.34 -30.76
N TYR A 309 11.86 -7.03 -30.55
CA TYR A 309 11.31 -6.46 -29.31
C TYR A 309 9.81 -6.68 -29.19
N LEU A 310 9.07 -6.62 -30.30
CA LEU A 310 7.65 -6.93 -30.35
C LEU A 310 7.39 -8.39 -29.95
N GLU A 311 8.09 -9.34 -30.56
CA GLU A 311 8.03 -10.77 -30.19
C GLU A 311 8.34 -10.98 -28.70
N THR A 312 9.34 -10.24 -28.18
CA THR A 312 9.72 -10.29 -26.76
C THR A 312 8.58 -9.77 -25.85
N LEU A 313 7.92 -8.68 -26.23
CA LEU A 313 6.75 -8.16 -25.50
C LEU A 313 5.59 -9.16 -25.53
N GLU A 314 5.24 -9.70 -26.70
CA GLU A 314 4.17 -10.68 -26.87
C GLU A 314 4.42 -11.91 -26.01
N CYS A 315 5.64 -12.43 -26.04
CA CYS A 315 6.09 -13.53 -25.19
C CYS A 315 5.81 -13.25 -23.71
N LYS A 316 6.21 -12.08 -23.20
CA LYS A 316 6.06 -11.73 -21.78
C LYS A 316 4.62 -11.48 -21.36
N ILE A 317 3.83 -10.86 -22.23
CA ILE A 317 2.46 -10.45 -21.90
C ILE A 317 1.49 -11.62 -22.05
N TYR A 318 1.64 -12.42 -23.10
CA TYR A 318 0.70 -13.49 -23.45
C TYR A 318 1.14 -14.86 -22.96
N GLY A 319 2.40 -15.01 -22.51
CA GLY A 319 2.89 -16.24 -21.88
C GLY A 319 2.63 -17.45 -22.76
N THR A 320 2.99 -17.36 -24.04
CA THR A 320 2.77 -18.43 -25.02
C THR A 320 3.29 -19.75 -24.43
N GLY A 321 2.38 -20.72 -24.26
CA GLY A 321 2.62 -21.99 -23.57
C GLY A 321 3.71 -22.85 -24.21
N GLY A 322 4.96 -22.44 -24.04
CA GLY A 322 6.14 -23.01 -24.68
C GLY A 322 6.46 -22.34 -26.00
N LYS A 323 7.73 -21.93 -26.15
CA LYS A 323 8.36 -21.33 -27.33
C LYS A 323 8.25 -19.81 -27.46
N CYS A 324 8.44 -19.09 -26.35
CA CYS A 324 9.47 -18.06 -26.47
C CYS A 324 10.75 -18.86 -26.71
N ASN A 325 11.19 -18.98 -27.97
CA ASN A 325 12.53 -19.48 -28.18
C ASN A 325 13.39 -18.53 -27.35
N GLU A 326 14.00 -19.02 -26.27
CA GLU A 326 15.24 -18.45 -25.81
C GLU A 326 16.06 -18.43 -27.09
N TYR A 327 16.16 -17.26 -27.74
CA TYR A 327 17.26 -16.99 -28.61
C TYR A 327 18.43 -17.17 -27.66
N ARG A 328 18.97 -18.40 -27.61
CA ARG A 328 20.27 -18.70 -27.05
C ARG A 328 21.09 -17.56 -27.58
N SER A 329 21.43 -16.61 -26.69
CA SER A 329 22.35 -15.53 -27.03
C SER A 329 23.50 -16.26 -27.67
N SER A 330 23.61 -16.12 -28.99
CA SER A 330 24.49 -16.95 -29.79
C SER A 330 25.87 -16.50 -29.34
N SER A 331 26.40 -17.21 -28.34
CA SER A 331 27.71 -16.91 -27.80
C SER A 331 28.60 -17.07 -29.00
N SER A 332 29.25 -15.98 -29.38
CA SER A 332 30.35 -15.97 -30.32
C SER A 332 31.22 -17.19 -30.04
N GLN A 333 31.07 -18.24 -30.87
CA GLN A 333 32.05 -19.29 -30.93
C GLN A 333 33.31 -18.63 -31.45
N LEU A 334 34.16 -18.24 -30.51
CA LEU A 334 35.58 -18.09 -30.71
C LEU A 334 36.03 -19.37 -31.41
N ASN A 335 36.44 -19.21 -32.67
CA ASN A 335 37.19 -20.20 -33.42
C ASN A 335 38.41 -20.61 -32.59
N VAL A 336 38.29 -21.71 -31.84
CA VAL A 336 39.44 -22.45 -31.31
C VAL A 336 39.87 -23.42 -32.40
N GLY A 337 41.06 -23.16 -32.94
CA GLY A 337 41.61 -23.87 -34.07
C GLY A 337 41.96 -25.33 -33.80
N GLY A 338 41.81 -26.13 -34.85
CA GLY A 338 42.89 -26.94 -35.42
C GLY A 338 43.68 -27.87 -34.50
N SER A 339 43.18 -29.10 -34.39
CA SER A 339 43.88 -30.36 -34.68
C SER A 339 45.40 -30.45 -34.43
N GLY A 340 45.81 -31.18 -33.39
CA GLY A 340 47.14 -31.80 -33.26
C GLY A 340 47.01 -33.32 -33.05
N PRO A 341 47.83 -34.17 -33.70
CA PRO A 341 47.66 -35.61 -33.70
C PRO A 341 48.35 -36.34 -32.53
N SER A 342 47.65 -37.38 -32.07
CA SER A 342 48.09 -38.71 -31.61
C SER A 342 49.49 -38.93 -31.00
N GLY A 343 49.50 -39.47 -29.78
CA GLY A 343 50.67 -40.10 -29.13
C GLY A 343 51.10 -41.43 -29.77
N PRO A 344 52.09 -42.14 -29.17
CA PRO A 344 51.72 -43.21 -28.23
C PRO A 344 52.72 -43.50 -27.08
N ASP A 345 52.26 -44.39 -26.20
CA ASP A 345 52.96 -45.38 -25.35
C ASP A 345 53.60 -45.02 -23.99
N GLY A 346 53.22 -45.84 -23.00
CA GLY A 346 54.05 -46.18 -21.83
C GLY A 346 53.31 -46.27 -20.48
N GLY A 347 52.86 -47.45 -20.06
CA GLY A 347 52.55 -47.77 -18.64
C GLY A 347 53.83 -47.99 -17.80
N PRO A 348 53.83 -48.66 -16.61
CA PRO A 348 52.71 -49.29 -15.89
C PRO A 348 52.76 -49.22 -14.33
N LYS A 349 51.75 -49.85 -13.68
CA LYS A 349 51.72 -50.54 -12.35
C LYS A 349 51.70 -49.77 -11.02
N GLY A 350 50.75 -50.19 -10.18
CA GLY A 350 50.72 -50.04 -8.72
C GLY A 350 49.39 -50.55 -8.14
N ASP A 351 49.40 -51.76 -7.60
CA ASP A 351 48.28 -52.55 -7.04
C ASP A 351 47.80 -52.11 -5.64
N GLU A 352 46.72 -52.77 -5.21
CA GLU A 352 46.14 -52.95 -3.86
C GLU A 352 44.95 -52.06 -3.47
N SER A 353 43.87 -52.52 -2.82
CA SER A 353 43.29 -53.85 -2.52
C SER A 353 42.03 -53.58 -1.66
N LEU A 354 41.10 -54.54 -1.65
CA LEU A 354 40.05 -54.79 -0.63
C LEU A 354 38.66 -54.12 -0.71
N SER A 355 37.72 -54.94 -1.20
CA SER A 355 36.54 -55.47 -0.46
C SER A 355 35.21 -54.68 -0.40
N ASN A 356 34.28 -55.17 -1.23
CA ASN A 356 32.81 -55.37 -1.07
C ASN A 356 32.30 -55.69 0.38
N PRO A 357 30.97 -55.91 0.62
CA PRO A 357 29.75 -55.19 0.20
C PRO A 357 28.67 -55.07 1.34
N GLY A 358 27.56 -54.37 1.07
CA GLY A 358 26.22 -54.85 1.45
C GLY A 358 25.47 -54.23 2.65
N PRO A 359 24.13 -54.44 2.73
CA PRO A 359 23.15 -53.38 3.02
C PRO A 359 22.16 -53.69 4.18
N SER A 360 21.39 -52.68 4.60
CA SER A 360 20.11 -52.77 5.34
C SER A 360 19.48 -51.35 5.28
N GLY A 361 18.28 -51.08 4.78
CA GLY A 361 17.02 -51.81 4.90
C GLY A 361 16.27 -51.25 6.12
N LEU A 362 15.16 -50.52 5.91
CA LEU A 362 13.93 -50.60 6.70
C LEU A 362 12.81 -49.71 6.14
N GLN A 363 11.60 -50.26 6.24
CA GLN A 363 10.32 -49.84 5.65
C GLN A 363 9.72 -48.57 6.25
N GLY A 364 9.01 -47.80 5.41
CA GLY A 364 7.98 -46.86 5.82
C GLY A 364 6.61 -47.31 5.27
N PRO A 365 5.51 -47.20 6.05
CA PRO A 365 4.20 -47.60 5.60
C PRO A 365 3.47 -46.49 4.82
N ALA A 366 2.54 -46.95 3.99
CA ALA A 366 1.69 -46.21 3.08
C ALA A 366 0.39 -45.71 3.72
N GLY A 367 -0.27 -44.78 3.02
CA GLY A 367 -1.67 -44.36 3.18
C GLY A 367 -1.74 -42.86 3.51
N GLY A 368 -2.30 -41.96 2.70
CA GLY A 368 -3.34 -42.08 1.69
C GLY A 368 -4.59 -41.34 2.18
N GLY A 369 -5.10 -40.37 1.41
CA GLY A 369 -6.45 -39.85 1.61
C GLY A 369 -6.59 -38.33 1.52
N ALA A 370 -7.06 -37.87 0.36
CA ALA A 370 -7.54 -36.52 0.08
C ALA A 370 -8.91 -36.22 0.71
N ASN A 371 -9.22 -34.93 0.87
CA ASN A 371 -10.50 -34.21 0.72
C ASN A 371 -10.50 -33.02 1.68
N ALA A 372 -10.42 -31.77 1.25
CA ALA A 372 -11.36 -31.00 0.42
C ALA A 372 -12.71 -30.71 1.11
N ALA A 373 -12.85 -29.43 1.45
CA ALA A 373 -14.06 -28.58 1.37
C ALA A 373 -14.96 -28.36 2.60
N SER A 374 -15.31 -27.07 2.68
CA SER A 374 -16.57 -26.45 3.12
C SER A 374 -16.81 -26.26 4.62
N GLY A 375 -16.61 -25.02 5.07
CA GLY A 375 -17.31 -24.44 6.20
C GLY A 375 -18.12 -23.24 5.69
N SER A 376 -19.44 -23.36 5.75
CA SER A 376 -20.38 -22.25 5.65
C SER A 376 -21.27 -22.25 6.89
N GLU A 377 -21.66 -21.03 7.25
CA GLU A 377 -22.52 -20.57 8.32
C GLU A 377 -23.87 -21.31 8.38
N ASP A 378 -24.52 -21.41 9.55
CA ASP A 378 -25.58 -20.45 9.91
C ASP A 378 -26.25 -20.70 11.29
N ASP A 379 -26.69 -19.58 11.85
CA ASP A 379 -27.91 -19.27 12.60
C ASP A 379 -28.50 -20.19 13.70
N GLY A 380 -28.48 -19.62 14.91
CA GLY A 380 -29.60 -19.31 15.82
C GLY A 380 -30.87 -20.16 15.87
N VAL A 381 -31.31 -20.49 17.11
CA VAL A 381 -32.74 -20.64 17.45
C VAL A 381 -33.06 -20.14 18.86
N GLN A 382 -34.20 -19.47 18.90
CA GLN A 382 -35.07 -19.00 19.98
C GLN A 382 -35.34 -19.98 21.14
N GLY A 383 -35.78 -19.40 22.27
CA GLY A 383 -36.56 -20.08 23.31
C GLY A 383 -37.36 -19.08 24.17
N PRO A 384 -38.48 -19.49 24.80
CA PRO A 384 -39.72 -18.67 24.87
C PRO A 384 -40.26 -18.38 26.29
N GLY A 385 -41.37 -17.62 26.35
CA GLY A 385 -42.31 -17.57 27.50
C GLY A 385 -42.81 -16.14 27.80
N ALA A 386 -43.96 -15.68 27.29
CA ALA A 386 -45.33 -15.87 27.79
C ALA A 386 -45.62 -15.29 29.19
N SER A 387 -46.39 -14.19 29.28
CA SER A 387 -47.72 -14.15 29.92
C SER A 387 -48.17 -12.75 30.39
N THR A 388 -49.44 -12.45 30.09
CA THR A 388 -50.45 -11.62 30.80
C THR A 388 -50.41 -10.08 30.78
N SER A 389 -51.40 -9.52 30.07
CA SER A 389 -52.05 -8.20 30.28
C SER A 389 -52.77 -8.11 31.64
N PRO A 390 -53.19 -6.90 32.09
CA PRO A 390 -54.49 -6.36 31.68
C PRO A 390 -54.60 -4.82 31.49
N SER A 391 -55.76 -4.44 30.95
CA SER A 391 -56.32 -3.14 30.55
C SER A 391 -56.34 -1.98 31.56
N GLY A 392 -56.44 -0.77 30.98
CA GLY A 392 -57.03 0.47 31.54
C GLY A 392 -56.41 1.67 30.80
N GLY A 393 -57.08 2.55 30.05
CA GLY A 393 -58.43 3.10 30.18
C GLY A 393 -58.33 4.49 30.84
N GLY A 394 -58.33 5.57 30.06
CA GLY A 394 -58.34 6.93 30.63
C GLY A 394 -58.05 8.05 29.62
N SER A 395 -59.12 8.57 29.02
CA SER A 395 -59.22 9.87 28.33
C SER A 395 -59.07 11.04 29.31
N ASN A 396 -58.57 12.20 28.82
CA ASN A 396 -59.14 13.54 29.05
C ASN A 396 -58.27 14.63 28.37
N ASP A 397 -58.87 15.32 27.40
CA ASP A 397 -58.57 16.73 27.07
C ASP A 397 -59.11 17.65 28.19
N PRO A 398 -58.68 18.92 28.29
CA PRO A 398 -59.34 19.98 27.51
C PRO A 398 -58.45 21.16 27.04
N ASP A 399 -58.92 21.75 25.95
CA ASP A 399 -58.96 23.17 25.54
C ASP A 399 -57.85 24.18 25.88
N GLY A 400 -57.49 24.97 24.86
CA GLY A 400 -56.82 26.26 25.03
C GLY A 400 -56.32 26.93 23.75
N SER A 401 -57.23 27.52 22.99
CA SER A 401 -57.00 28.41 21.84
C SER A 401 -56.03 29.58 22.10
N ALA A 402 -55.21 29.94 21.10
CA ALA A 402 -55.11 31.31 20.56
C ALA A 402 -54.25 31.37 19.28
N SER A 403 -54.78 32.13 18.34
CA SER A 403 -54.34 32.46 16.98
C SER A 403 -53.11 33.37 16.89
N GLU A 404 -52.29 33.20 15.86
CA GLU A 404 -51.74 34.32 15.08
C GLU A 404 -51.33 33.85 13.68
N ALA A 405 -51.54 34.73 12.69
CA ALA A 405 -51.65 34.42 11.29
C ALA A 405 -50.54 35.09 10.43
N GLU A 406 -50.28 34.43 9.29
CA GLU A 406 -49.79 34.97 7.99
C GLU A 406 -48.33 35.41 7.82
N PRO A 407 -47.79 35.49 6.56
CA PRO A 407 -48.15 34.73 5.35
C PRO A 407 -46.92 34.17 4.58
N SER A 408 -47.18 33.16 3.74
CA SER A 408 -46.28 32.69 2.67
C SER A 408 -46.65 33.34 1.33
N PRO A 409 -45.69 33.70 0.45
CA PRO A 409 -46.00 34.12 -0.90
C PRO A 409 -45.99 32.95 -1.89
N ALA A 410 -47.03 32.94 -2.73
CA ALA A 410 -47.19 32.09 -3.89
C ALA A 410 -46.27 32.53 -5.05
N GLY A 411 -45.77 31.55 -5.82
CA GLY A 411 -45.05 31.75 -7.06
C GLY A 411 -45.37 30.63 -8.05
N SER A 412 -46.36 30.90 -8.90
CA SER A 412 -46.85 30.08 -10.02
C SER A 412 -46.01 30.32 -11.27
N TYR A 413 -45.52 29.28 -11.95
CA TYR A 413 -45.20 29.33 -13.38
C TYR A 413 -45.36 27.96 -14.07
N GLY A 414 -46.42 27.87 -14.89
CA GLY A 414 -46.29 27.68 -16.35
C GLY A 414 -45.64 26.40 -16.90
N LYS A 415 -46.49 25.41 -17.20
CA LYS A 415 -46.25 24.31 -18.14
C LYS A 415 -46.34 24.83 -19.58
N LEU A 416 -45.29 24.64 -20.40
CA LEU A 416 -45.36 24.76 -21.86
C LEU A 416 -44.57 23.62 -22.53
N GLU A 417 -45.30 22.82 -23.30
CA GLU A 417 -44.78 21.89 -24.31
C GLU A 417 -44.41 22.67 -25.57
N ALA A 418 -43.27 22.37 -26.20
CA ALA A 418 -43.08 22.58 -27.64
C ALA A 418 -41.97 21.69 -28.18
N LYS A 419 -42.35 20.85 -29.15
CA LYS A 419 -41.48 20.13 -30.09
C LYS A 419 -40.73 21.12 -30.99
N LYS A 420 -39.45 20.87 -31.29
CA LYS A 420 -38.89 20.94 -32.65
C LYS A 420 -37.45 20.42 -32.71
N GLU A 421 -37.22 19.46 -33.60
CA GLU A 421 -35.92 19.17 -34.21
C GLU A 421 -35.40 20.40 -34.98
N PRO A 422 -34.08 20.46 -35.23
CA PRO A 422 -33.72 20.53 -36.64
C PRO A 422 -32.51 19.70 -37.06
N ASP A 423 -32.58 19.34 -38.33
CA ASP A 423 -31.63 18.64 -39.18
C ASP A 423 -30.18 19.11 -39.11
N THR A 424 -29.28 18.13 -39.08
CA THR A 424 -27.85 18.29 -39.35
C THR A 424 -27.60 18.33 -40.85
N HIS A 425 -27.38 19.53 -41.41
CA HIS A 425 -26.69 19.70 -42.68
C HIS A 425 -25.18 19.90 -42.41
N TYR A 426 -24.40 18.85 -42.68
CA TYR A 426 -22.94 18.91 -42.74
C TYR A 426 -22.52 19.26 -44.17
N VAL A 427 -21.99 20.47 -44.36
CA VAL A 427 -21.36 20.91 -45.62
C VAL A 427 -19.90 21.21 -45.34
N ASP A 428 -19.06 20.46 -46.03
CA ASP A 428 -17.62 20.63 -46.21
C ASP A 428 -17.32 21.87 -47.06
N SER A 429 -16.40 22.74 -46.61
CA SER A 429 -15.34 23.34 -47.47
C SER A 429 -14.58 24.51 -46.84
N ARG A 430 -13.25 24.36 -46.90
CA ARG A 430 -12.21 25.36 -47.28
C ARG A 430 -11.75 26.43 -46.29
N LYS A 431 -10.49 26.26 -45.90
CA LYS A 431 -9.33 27.18 -46.01
C LYS A 431 -9.63 28.69 -45.91
N SER A 432 -9.13 29.30 -44.84
CA SER A 432 -8.63 30.68 -44.89
C SER A 432 -7.54 30.92 -43.85
N ASN A 433 -6.49 31.60 -44.32
CA ASN A 433 -5.35 32.13 -43.59
C ASN A 433 -5.80 33.04 -42.44
N VAL A 434 -5.12 32.97 -41.29
CA VAL A 434 -5.14 34.05 -40.30
C VAL A 434 -3.72 34.47 -39.96
N SER A 435 -3.44 35.72 -40.34
CA SER A 435 -2.27 36.50 -40.00
C SER A 435 -2.10 36.66 -38.49
N SER A 436 -0.83 36.60 -38.10
CA SER A 436 -0.30 36.92 -36.78
C SER A 436 -0.52 38.39 -36.42
N THR A 437 -1.32 38.66 -35.39
CA THR A 437 -1.42 39.99 -34.76
C THR A 437 -0.60 39.99 -33.47
N ARG A 438 0.52 40.71 -33.48
CA ARG A 438 1.31 41.06 -32.29
C ARG A 438 0.50 42.00 -31.41
N VAL A 439 0.27 41.62 -30.16
CA VAL A 439 -0.14 42.53 -29.09
C VAL A 439 1.12 43.02 -28.39
N THR A 440 1.44 44.30 -28.58
CA THR A 440 2.46 45.04 -27.82
C THR A 440 1.84 45.56 -26.52
N THR A 441 2.33 45.09 -25.38
CA THR A 441 2.00 45.67 -24.06
C THR A 441 3.15 46.58 -23.63
N ASN A 442 2.89 47.88 -23.64
CA ASN A 442 3.76 48.90 -23.03
C ASN A 442 3.66 48.79 -21.50
N HIS A 443 4.80 48.64 -20.82
CA HIS A 443 4.90 48.87 -19.38
C HIS A 443 5.92 49.97 -19.11
N SER A 444 5.43 51.04 -18.47
CA SER A 444 6.11 52.27 -18.13
C SER A 444 7.13 52.04 -17.01
N GLN A 445 8.35 52.55 -17.21
CA GLN A 445 9.42 52.57 -16.20
C GLN A 445 9.27 53.80 -15.29
N GLY A 446 9.11 53.56 -13.99
CA GLY A 446 9.32 54.55 -12.93
C GLY A 446 10.70 54.34 -12.29
N ILE A 447 11.54 55.36 -12.37
CA ILE A 447 12.91 55.40 -11.84
C ILE A 447 12.89 55.88 -10.38
N VAL A 448 13.54 55.14 -9.47
CA VAL A 448 13.95 55.62 -8.14
C VAL A 448 15.41 55.20 -7.92
N PRO A 449 16.31 56.07 -7.43
CA PRO A 449 17.75 55.81 -7.41
C PRO A 449 18.19 55.06 -6.14
N HIS A 450 18.99 54.01 -6.31
CA HIS A 450 19.76 53.40 -5.22
C HIS A 450 21.23 53.81 -5.30
N SER A 451 21.75 54.32 -4.18
CA SER A 451 23.16 54.63 -3.94
C SER A 451 24.00 53.36 -3.73
N PRO A 452 25.33 53.41 -3.98
CA PRO A 452 26.17 52.24 -4.20
C PRO A 452 26.77 51.63 -2.92
N LEU A 453 26.90 50.31 -2.91
CA LEU A 453 27.62 49.51 -1.93
C LEU A 453 29.08 49.32 -2.40
N PRO A 454 30.11 49.45 -1.54
CA PRO A 454 31.50 49.34 -1.97
C PRO A 454 31.98 47.89 -2.05
N THR A 455 32.69 47.60 -3.15
CA THR A 455 33.53 46.41 -3.36
C THR A 455 34.85 46.59 -2.61
N SER A 456 35.22 45.65 -1.74
CA SER A 456 36.60 45.48 -1.29
C SER A 456 36.95 44.00 -1.27
N LEU A 457 37.98 43.67 -2.03
CA LEU A 457 38.62 42.37 -2.15
C LEU A 457 39.56 42.15 -0.96
N GLU A 458 39.54 40.96 -0.35
CA GLU A 458 40.69 40.40 0.36
C GLU A 458 40.71 38.86 0.19
N PRO A 459 41.90 38.26 -0.02
CA PRO A 459 42.03 36.85 -0.36
C PRO A 459 42.09 35.95 0.90
N LEU A 460 41.35 34.85 0.86
CA LEU A 460 41.38 33.78 1.87
C LEU A 460 42.67 32.97 1.76
N VAL A 461 43.42 32.96 2.87
CA VAL A 461 44.57 32.12 3.15
C VAL A 461 44.10 30.69 3.47
N GLU A 462 44.66 29.69 2.78
CA GLU A 462 44.49 28.27 3.08
C GLU A 462 45.11 27.88 4.43
N PRO A 463 44.42 27.12 5.29
CA PRO A 463 45.06 26.42 6.39
C PRO A 463 45.50 25.01 5.98
N ASN A 464 46.81 24.82 6.03
CA ASN A 464 47.55 23.56 5.89
C ASN A 464 46.96 22.43 6.75
N SER A 465 46.74 21.27 6.11
CA SER A 465 46.50 19.98 6.77
C SER A 465 47.83 19.35 7.21
N PRO A 466 47.99 18.93 8.48
CA PRO A 466 49.09 18.06 8.85
C PRO A 466 48.73 16.60 8.57
N THR A 467 49.44 16.04 7.59
CA THR A 467 49.73 14.61 7.45
C THR A 467 50.49 14.12 8.68
N ASN A 468 50.05 13.01 9.29
CA ASN A 468 50.88 11.99 9.95
C ASN A 468 49.98 10.95 10.64
N ALA A 469 50.09 9.68 10.23
CA ALA A 469 50.35 8.53 11.10
C ALA A 469 49.98 7.22 10.37
N GLU A 470 50.99 6.64 9.72
CA GLU A 470 51.06 5.22 9.43
C GLU A 470 52.12 4.62 10.38
N ALA A 471 51.94 3.34 10.73
CA ALA A 471 52.77 2.47 11.57
C ALA A 471 52.51 2.49 13.09
N ALA A 472 51.89 1.42 13.60
CA ALA A 472 52.58 0.42 14.43
C ALA A 472 51.65 -0.76 14.76
N ALA A 473 51.91 -1.89 14.13
CA ALA A 473 51.54 -3.21 14.65
C ALA A 473 52.73 -3.77 15.42
N GLN A 474 52.54 -4.20 16.67
CA GLN A 474 52.99 -5.50 17.24
C GLN A 474 53.17 -5.50 18.77
N ILE A 475 52.71 -6.63 19.36
CA ILE A 475 53.16 -7.32 20.57
C ILE A 475 52.85 -6.70 21.94
N MET A 476 51.97 -7.37 22.72
CA MET A 476 52.36 -7.97 24.02
C MET A 476 51.50 -9.20 24.34
N LYS A 477 52.21 -10.23 24.83
CA LYS A 477 51.75 -11.52 25.30
C LYS A 477 51.34 -11.47 26.78
N ALA A 478 50.46 -12.41 27.12
CA ALA A 478 50.32 -13.15 28.39
C ALA A 478 49.82 -12.41 29.64
N SER A 479 48.72 -12.95 30.20
CA SER A 479 48.64 -13.40 31.60
C SER A 479 47.41 -14.28 31.78
N VAL A 480 47.65 -15.53 32.18
CA VAL A 480 46.68 -16.51 32.69
C VAL A 480 46.50 -16.28 34.20
N PRO A 481 45.32 -16.52 34.79
CA PRO A 481 45.30 -17.55 35.82
C PRO A 481 44.12 -18.53 35.68
N THR A 482 44.39 -19.74 36.17
CA THR A 482 43.61 -20.97 36.08
C THR A 482 43.13 -21.38 37.47
N GLN A 483 41.96 -22.07 37.52
CA GLN A 483 41.44 -23.00 38.55
C GLN A 483 40.97 -22.44 39.92
N GLY A 484 39.86 -22.91 40.52
CA GLY A 484 38.93 -23.98 40.11
C GLY A 484 37.76 -24.22 41.08
N THR A 485 36.74 -24.96 40.57
CA THR A 485 35.83 -26.00 41.18
C THR A 485 35.07 -25.77 42.51
N PRO A 486 34.02 -26.58 42.88
CA PRO A 486 33.09 -27.45 42.11
C PRO A 486 31.58 -27.45 42.58
N ILE A 487 30.72 -28.13 41.79
CA ILE A 487 29.46 -28.84 42.14
C ILE A 487 28.17 -28.06 42.52
N GLY A 488 27.10 -28.32 41.76
CA GLY A 488 25.69 -28.11 42.13
C GLY A 488 24.72 -28.62 41.05
N SER A 489 24.05 -29.73 41.31
CA SER A 489 23.14 -30.48 40.42
C SER A 489 21.86 -29.70 40.01
N PRO A 490 21.19 -30.06 38.89
CA PRO A 490 19.92 -29.47 38.50
C PRO A 490 18.73 -30.11 39.22
N LEU A 491 17.89 -29.27 39.83
CA LEU A 491 16.59 -29.64 40.40
C LEU A 491 15.49 -29.67 39.33
N SER A 492 14.71 -30.74 39.34
CA SER A 492 13.53 -31.01 38.52
C SER A 492 12.39 -30.00 38.73
N PRO A 493 11.55 -29.73 37.71
CA PRO A 493 10.29 -29.01 37.91
C PRO A 493 9.16 -29.94 38.42
N PRO A 494 8.21 -29.41 39.22
CA PRO A 494 7.19 -30.20 39.88
C PRO A 494 5.98 -30.53 38.98
N ASN A 495 5.49 -31.74 39.25
CA ASN A 495 4.32 -32.43 38.71
C ASN A 495 3.01 -31.68 39.07
N SER A 496 2.14 -31.43 38.09
CA SER A 496 0.80 -30.84 38.30
C SER A 496 -0.26 -31.70 37.62
N ASN A 497 -1.15 -32.24 38.45
CA ASN A 497 -2.20 -33.21 38.14
C ASN A 497 -3.26 -32.68 37.15
N SER A 498 -3.57 -33.49 36.13
CA SER A 498 -4.72 -33.31 35.24
C SER A 498 -5.94 -34.06 35.77
N ASN A 499 -7.02 -33.35 36.11
CA ASN A 499 -8.33 -33.92 36.37
C ASN A 499 -9.22 -33.75 35.13
N THR A 500 -9.55 -34.85 34.46
CA THR A 500 -10.54 -34.94 33.38
C THR A 500 -11.91 -35.34 33.93
N PRO A 501 -13.02 -34.65 33.57
CA PRO A 501 -14.36 -35.17 33.79
C PRO A 501 -14.90 -35.91 32.55
N THR A 502 -15.44 -37.09 32.83
CA THR A 502 -16.12 -38.07 31.98
C THR A 502 -17.39 -37.56 31.32
N THR A 503 -17.55 -37.86 30.02
CA THR A 503 -18.78 -37.72 29.22
C THR A 503 -19.59 -39.03 29.17
N PRO A 504 -20.91 -39.02 29.42
CA PRO A 504 -21.76 -40.18 29.22
C PRO A 504 -22.25 -40.30 27.77
N LYS A 505 -22.18 -41.53 27.23
CA LYS A 505 -22.73 -41.94 25.93
C LYS A 505 -24.26 -42.02 26.00
N ILE A 506 -24.96 -41.36 25.08
CA ILE A 506 -26.40 -41.56 24.85
C ILE A 506 -26.59 -42.07 23.42
N VAL A 507 -27.16 -43.26 23.33
CA VAL A 507 -27.57 -43.95 22.10
C VAL A 507 -28.96 -43.44 21.74
N VAL A 508 -29.14 -42.91 20.52
CA VAL A 508 -30.47 -42.56 19.98
C VAL A 508 -30.65 -43.23 18.63
N SER A 509 -31.63 -44.13 18.60
CA SER A 509 -32.18 -44.83 17.44
C SER A 509 -32.94 -43.85 16.54
N VAL A 510 -32.69 -43.87 15.23
CA VAL A 510 -33.43 -43.07 14.24
C VAL A 510 -34.43 -43.96 13.49
N THR A 511 -35.71 -43.60 13.61
CA THR A 511 -36.79 -44.04 12.72
C THR A 511 -36.91 -43.07 11.55
N THR A 512 -36.90 -43.63 10.33
CA THR A 512 -36.99 -42.96 9.03
C THR A 512 -38.36 -42.34 8.77
N GLY A 513 -38.43 -41.14 8.17
CA GLY A 513 -39.68 -40.60 7.64
C GLY A 513 -39.65 -39.25 6.91
N ILE A 514 -39.69 -39.34 5.57
CA ILE A 514 -40.38 -38.47 4.57
C ILE A 514 -39.72 -37.15 4.10
N LEU A 515 -39.54 -37.13 2.77
CA LEU A 515 -39.01 -36.12 1.87
C LEU A 515 -40.06 -35.09 1.41
N GLY A 516 -39.57 -33.89 1.06
CA GLY A 516 -39.97 -33.21 -0.19
C GLY A 516 -40.72 -31.89 -0.03
N THR A 517 -40.04 -30.75 -0.28
CA THR A 517 -40.52 -29.55 -1.04
C THR A 517 -39.64 -28.28 -0.96
N SER A 518 -38.45 -28.27 -0.34
CA SER A 518 -37.73 -27.01 -0.02
C SER A 518 -36.72 -26.46 -1.04
N ALA A 519 -36.60 -27.02 -2.26
CA ALA A 519 -35.50 -26.66 -3.16
C ALA A 519 -35.73 -25.41 -4.03
N LEU A 520 -36.98 -24.96 -4.25
CA LEU A 520 -37.26 -23.84 -5.17
C LEU A 520 -37.18 -22.45 -4.54
N VAL A 521 -37.34 -22.33 -3.22
CA VAL A 521 -37.29 -21.02 -2.53
C VAL A 521 -35.85 -20.53 -2.32
N CYS A 522 -34.88 -21.44 -2.20
CA CYS A 522 -33.48 -21.09 -1.93
C CYS A 522 -32.78 -20.38 -3.11
N LEU A 523 -33.20 -20.64 -4.36
CA LEU A 523 -32.57 -20.02 -5.55
C LEU A 523 -33.01 -18.57 -5.80
N ALA A 524 -34.22 -18.18 -5.41
CA ALA A 524 -34.69 -16.80 -5.55
C ALA A 524 -34.04 -15.85 -4.53
N GLY A 525 -33.81 -16.32 -3.30
CA GLY A 525 -33.16 -15.55 -2.24
C GLY A 525 -31.70 -15.21 -2.55
N PHE A 526 -30.93 -16.17 -3.10
CA PHE A 526 -29.51 -15.98 -3.40
C PHE A 526 -29.25 -14.90 -4.47
N LYS A 527 -30.16 -14.75 -5.45
CA LYS A 527 -30.04 -13.75 -6.51
C LYS A 527 -30.39 -12.34 -6.05
N LEU A 528 -31.27 -12.19 -5.07
CA LEU A 528 -31.61 -10.91 -4.45
C LEU A 528 -30.49 -10.46 -3.48
N TYR A 529 -29.94 -11.38 -2.70
CA TYR A 529 -28.85 -11.11 -1.75
C TYR A 529 -27.57 -10.59 -2.43
N ASN A 530 -27.20 -11.17 -3.59
CA ASN A 530 -26.02 -10.72 -4.34
C ASN A 530 -26.17 -9.33 -5.00
N ARG A 531 -27.39 -8.78 -5.09
CA ARG A 531 -27.62 -7.44 -5.65
C ARG A 531 -27.41 -6.32 -4.63
N TYR A 532 -27.42 -6.63 -3.34
CA TYR A 532 -27.39 -5.64 -2.25
C TYR A 532 -26.02 -5.49 -1.55
N LYS A 533 -25.01 -6.30 -1.88
CA LYS A 533 -23.66 -6.21 -1.27
C LYS A 533 -22.87 -4.93 -1.60
N GLY A 534 -23.43 -4.02 -2.41
CA GLY A 534 -22.82 -2.73 -2.77
C GLY A 534 -23.49 -1.50 -2.15
N ASP A 535 -24.54 -1.64 -1.34
CA ASP A 535 -25.27 -0.49 -0.77
C ASP A 535 -24.75 -0.16 0.65
N PRO A 536 -24.16 1.04 0.87
CA PRO A 536 -23.57 1.42 2.16
C PRO A 536 -24.55 1.51 3.34
N TRP A 537 -25.87 1.51 3.08
CA TRP A 537 -26.89 1.71 4.10
C TRP A 537 -27.31 0.44 4.88
N VAL A 538 -26.87 -0.75 4.46
CA VAL A 538 -27.34 -2.04 5.03
C VAL A 538 -26.35 -2.62 6.06
N ARG A 539 -25.69 -1.78 6.86
CA ARG A 539 -24.79 -2.22 7.96
C ARG A 539 -25.18 -1.70 9.34
N GLN A 540 -26.44 -1.32 9.53
CA GLN A 540 -26.99 -0.98 10.84
C GLN A 540 -28.35 -1.64 11.04
N ILE A 541 -28.34 -2.93 11.37
CA ILE A 541 -29.33 -3.55 12.27
C ILE A 541 -28.59 -4.59 13.10
#